data_AF-A0A1G6PX80-F1
#
_entry.id   AF-A0A1G6PX80-F1
#
_cell.length_a   1.000
_cell.length_b   1.000
_cell.length_c   1.000
_cell.angle_alpha   90.00
_cell.angle_beta   90.00
_cell.angle_gamma   90.00
#
_symmetry.space_group_name_H-M   'P 1'
#
loop_
_entity.id
_entity.type
_entity.pdbx_description
1 polymer ?
#
loop_
_entity_poly.entity_id
_entity_poly.type
_entity_poly.pdbx_seq_one_letter_code
_entity_poly.pdbx_strand_id
1 'polypeptide(L)'
;MIHLSHELEALALRLAAAKQVPVEAAIQHALENAARASGIAPIAASRRRMTVEQMLAFGSEIIAMPILDRRPPDQIMDDVNAL
;
A
#
# COMPACT_ATOMS: atom_id res chain seq x y z
N MET A 1 21.01 -15.66 3.93
CA MET A 1 20.10 -16.82 4.09
C MET A 1 19.46 -16.71 5.44
N ILE A 2 18.14 -16.70 5.52
CA ILE A 2 17.41 -16.80 6.78
C ILE A 2 17.24 -18.29 7.05
N HIS A 3 17.78 -18.81 8.15
CA HIS A 3 17.49 -20.19 8.55
C HIS A 3 16.08 -20.22 9.12
N LEU A 4 15.16 -20.80 8.36
CA LEU A 4 13.80 -21.07 8.83
C LEU A 4 13.85 -22.35 9.68
N SER A 5 13.15 -22.36 10.82
CA SER A 5 13.00 -23.60 11.58
C SER A 5 12.18 -24.60 10.74
N HIS A 6 12.36 -25.89 11.02
CA HIS A 6 11.61 -26.96 10.34
C HIS A 6 10.09 -26.80 10.47
N GLU A 7 9.61 -26.20 11.57
CA GLU A 7 8.20 -25.88 11.77
C GLU A 7 7.71 -24.78 10.83
N LEU A 8 8.55 -23.76 10.59
CA LEU A 8 8.22 -22.64 9.73
C LEU A 8 8.20 -23.05 8.25
N GLU A 9 9.09 -23.94 7.85
CA GLU A 9 9.09 -24.55 6.51
C GLU A 9 7.81 -25.34 6.24
N ALA A 10 7.39 -26.18 7.21
CA ALA A 10 6.14 -26.94 7.11
C ALA A 10 4.92 -26.02 6.99
N LEU A 11 4.90 -24.90 7.74
CA LEU A 11 3.85 -23.90 7.66
C LEU A 11 3.84 -23.17 6.30
N ALA A 12 5.02 -22.81 5.78
CA ALA A 12 5.16 -22.18 4.48
C ALA A 12 4.68 -23.09 3.34
N LEU A 13 5.00 -24.38 3.39
CA LEU A 13 4.52 -25.39 2.44
C LEU A 13 2.99 -25.51 2.45
N ARG A 14 2.38 -25.56 3.64
CA ARG A 14 0.91 -25.62 3.78
C ARG A 14 0.25 -24.35 3.25
N LEU A 15 0.84 -23.18 3.53
CA LEU A 15 0.35 -21.90 3.04
C LEU A 15 0.42 -21.81 1.51
N ALA A 16 1.53 -22.27 0.93
CA ALA A 16 1.75 -22.32 -0.51
C ALA A 16 0.75 -23.25 -1.20
N ALA A 17 0.54 -24.45 -0.65
CA ALA A 17 -0.44 -25.41 -1.14
C ALA A 17 -1.87 -24.86 -1.09
N ALA A 18 -2.25 -24.21 0.01
CA ALA A 18 -3.57 -23.61 0.15
C ALA A 18 -3.84 -22.46 -0.84
N LYS A 19 -2.79 -21.72 -1.22
CA LYS A 19 -2.87 -20.57 -2.12
C LYS A 19 -2.51 -20.89 -3.58
N GLN A 20 -2.12 -22.13 -3.88
CA GLN A 20 -1.67 -22.57 -5.21
C GLN A 20 -0.55 -21.70 -5.81
N VAL A 21 0.39 -21.25 -4.97
CA VAL A 21 1.53 -20.41 -5.37
C VAL A 21 2.84 -21.05 -4.91
N PRO A 22 3.99 -20.72 -5.54
CA PRO A 22 5.28 -21.19 -5.05
C PRO A 22 5.53 -20.71 -3.62
N VAL A 23 6.26 -21.53 -2.84
CA VAL A 23 6.52 -21.30 -1.41
C VAL A 23 7.13 -19.92 -1.15
N GLU A 24 8.09 -19.52 -1.99
CA GLU A 24 8.73 -18.22 -1.89
C GLU A 24 7.73 -17.06 -2.06
N ALA A 25 6.84 -17.14 -3.06
CA ALA A 25 5.79 -16.13 -3.26
C ALA A 25 4.77 -16.13 -2.12
N ALA A 26 4.44 -17.31 -1.56
CA ALA A 26 3.56 -17.41 -0.40
C ALA A 26 4.15 -16.71 0.84
N ILE A 27 5.44 -16.91 1.10
CA ILE A 27 6.19 -16.26 2.18
C ILE A 27 6.27 -14.76 1.94
N GLN A 28 6.63 -14.34 0.72
CA GLN A 28 6.72 -12.93 0.35
C GLN A 28 5.38 -12.21 0.59
N HIS A 29 4.28 -12.75 0.08
CA HIS A 29 2.96 -12.16 0.30
C HIS A 29 2.53 -12.14 1.77
N ALA A 30 2.87 -13.17 2.55
CA ALA A 30 2.58 -13.19 3.98
C ALA A 30 3.34 -12.07 4.71
N LEU A 31 4.62 -11.89 4.41
CA LEU A 31 5.45 -10.83 4.97
C LEU A 31 4.99 -9.44 4.54
N GLU A 32 4.66 -9.24 3.26
CA GLU A 32 4.13 -7.97 2.76
C GLU A 32 2.82 -7.59 3.44
N ASN A 33 1.91 -8.55 3.61
CA ASN A 33 0.63 -8.31 4.27
C ASN A 33 0.81 -8.04 5.77
N ALA A 34 1.68 -8.79 6.45
CA ALA A 34 1.99 -8.55 7.86
C ALA A 34 2.66 -7.19 8.08
N ALA A 35 3.60 -6.81 7.20
CA ALA A 35 4.23 -5.51 7.22
C ALA A 35 3.22 -4.39 6.98
N ARG A 36 2.29 -4.57 6.03
CA ARG A 36 1.24 -3.58 5.73
C ARG A 36 0.27 -3.42 6.89
N ALA A 37 -0.17 -4.53 7.50
CA ALA A 37 -1.02 -4.52 8.69
C ALA A 37 -0.34 -3.88 9.91
N SER A 38 0.99 -3.98 9.99
CA SER A 38 1.77 -3.38 11.08
C SER A 38 2.23 -1.95 10.79
N GLY A 39 1.89 -1.39 9.62
CA GLY A 39 2.37 -0.06 9.19
C GLY A 39 3.87 0.02 8.90
N ILE A 40 4.56 -1.13 8.82
CA ILE A 40 6.01 -1.27 8.58
C ILE A 40 6.31 -1.42 7.09
N ALA A 41 5.32 -1.83 6.29
CA ALA A 41 5.52 -1.96 4.85
C ALA A 41 6.06 -0.62 4.33
N PRO A 42 7.19 -0.62 3.60
CA PRO A 42 7.58 0.58 2.88
C PRO A 42 6.35 0.96 2.08
N ILE A 43 5.91 2.22 2.21
CA ILE A 43 5.03 2.82 1.21
C ILE A 43 5.71 2.45 -0.08
N ALA A 44 5.17 1.47 -0.81
CA ALA A 44 5.82 0.99 -2.01
C ALA A 44 5.97 2.26 -2.81
N ALA A 45 7.21 2.71 -2.95
CA ALA A 45 7.52 3.89 -3.69
C ALA A 45 7.42 3.50 -5.16
N SER A 46 6.25 3.03 -5.57
CA SER A 46 5.59 3.56 -6.74
C SER A 46 5.34 5.05 -6.52
N ARG A 47 6.41 5.84 -6.29
CA ARG A 47 6.54 7.12 -6.97
C ARG A 47 6.72 6.72 -8.44
N ARG A 48 5.64 6.25 -9.07
CA ARG A 48 5.59 6.13 -10.51
C ARG A 48 5.86 7.54 -10.98
N ARG A 49 7.06 7.77 -11.52
CA ARG A 49 7.39 9.09 -12.07
C ARG A 49 6.38 9.32 -13.17
N MET A 50 5.45 10.24 -12.92
CA MET A 50 4.46 10.62 -13.90
C MET A 50 5.19 11.37 -15.01
N THR A 51 4.88 11.05 -16.26
CA THR A 51 5.27 11.93 -17.36
C THR A 51 4.47 13.23 -17.26
N VAL A 52 4.89 14.27 -17.99
CA VAL A 52 4.18 15.55 -18.01
C VAL A 52 2.73 15.35 -18.49
N GLU A 53 2.52 14.49 -19.47
CA GLU A 53 1.21 14.15 -20.02
C GLU A 53 0.32 13.48 -18.97
N GLN A 54 0.89 12.57 -18.17
CA GLN A 54 0.17 11.90 -17.09
C GLN A 54 -0.22 12.90 -15.99
N MET A 55 0.66 13.84 -15.67
CA MET A 55 0.38 14.88 -14.67
C MET A 55 -0.74 15.83 -15.14
N LEU A 56 -0.72 16.21 -16.42
CA LEU A 56 -1.77 17.05 -17.01
C LEU A 56 -3.12 16.32 -17.06
N ALA A 57 -3.14 15.06 -17.49
CA ALA A 57 -4.36 14.25 -17.52
C ALA A 57 -4.98 14.09 -16.12
N PHE A 58 -4.14 13.83 -15.12
CA PHE A 58 -4.56 13.75 -13.72
C PHE A 58 -5.12 15.08 -13.19
N GLY A 59 -4.50 16.21 -13.54
CA GLY A 59 -5.02 17.54 -13.21
C GLY A 59 -6.40 17.80 -13.83
N SER A 60 -6.61 17.40 -15.08
CA SER A 60 -7.93 17.50 -15.73
C SER A 60 -8.99 16.65 -15.03
N GLU A 61 -8.63 15.46 -14.58
CA GLU A 61 -9.52 14.60 -13.79
C GLU A 61 -9.93 15.28 -12.48
N ILE A 62 -8.97 15.82 -11.72
CA ILE A 62 -9.25 16.52 -10.46
C ILE A 62 -10.17 17.72 -10.66
N ILE A 63 -9.95 18.53 -11.70
CA ILE A 63 -10.77 19.72 -11.97
C ILE A 63 -12.22 19.34 -12.29
N ALA A 64 -12.46 18.18 -12.90
CA ALA A 64 -13.79 17.68 -13.19
C ALA A 64 -14.53 17.14 -11.96
N MET A 65 -13.82 16.89 -10.85
CA MET A 65 -14.44 16.38 -9.63
C MET A 65 -15.26 17.45 -8.90
N PRO A 66 -16.38 17.06 -8.27
CA PRO A 66 -17.17 17.98 -7.46
C PRO A 66 -16.38 18.42 -6.22
N ILE A 67 -16.49 19.72 -5.88
CA ILE A 67 -15.93 20.26 -4.65
C ILE A 67 -16.72 19.69 -3.46
N LEU A 68 -16.06 18.89 -2.64
CA LEU A 68 -16.66 18.23 -1.46
C LEU A 68 -16.83 19.19 -0.28
N ASP A 69 -15.87 20.10 -0.08
CA ASP A 69 -15.90 21.10 0.97
C ASP A 69 -15.55 22.47 0.38
N ARG A 70 -16.42 23.45 0.62
CA ARG A 70 -16.30 24.82 0.12
C ARG A 70 -15.68 25.77 1.14
N ARG A 71 -15.41 25.29 2.35
CA ARG A 71 -14.77 26.09 3.38
C ARG A 71 -13.35 26.45 2.93
N PRO A 72 -12.84 27.61 3.36
CA PRO A 72 -11.50 28.02 3.02
C PRO A 72 -10.47 27.09 3.69
N PRO A 73 -9.26 26.92 3.08
CA PRO A 73 -8.29 25.94 3.54
C PRO A 73 -7.81 26.12 4.98
N ASP A 74 -7.77 27.35 5.46
CA ASP A 74 -7.41 27.71 6.84
C ASP A 74 -8.41 27.13 7.85
N GLN A 75 -9.70 27.30 7.61
CA GLN A 75 -10.75 26.72 8.47
C GLN A 75 -10.71 25.18 8.48
N ILE A 76 -10.43 24.56 7.33
CA ILE A 76 -10.28 23.11 7.24
C ILE A 76 -9.07 22.66 8.07
N MET A 77 -7.96 23.40 8.00
CA MET A 77 -6.73 23.07 8.71
C MET A 77 -6.89 23.23 10.23
N ASP A 78 -7.59 24.28 10.67
CA ASP A 78 -7.88 24.52 12.08
C ASP A 78 -8.71 23.37 12.70
N ASP A 79 -9.72 22.87 11.97
CA ASP A 79 -10.53 21.73 12.39
C ASP A 79 -9.71 20.44 12.51
N VAL A 80 -8.78 20.20 11.56
CA VAL A 80 -7.90 19.02 11.61
C VAL A 80 -6.95 19.07 12.80
N ASN A 81 -6.44 20.26 13.12
CA ASN A 81 -5.52 20.45 14.26
C ASN A 81 -6.22 20.40 15.62
N ALA A 82 -7.55 20.54 15.66
CA ALA A 82 -8.35 20.49 16.89
C ALA A 82 -8.78 19.07 17.30
N LEU A 83 -8.45 18.05 16.50
CA LEU A 83 -8.69 16.61 16.77
C LEU A 83 -7.48 15.94 17.44
#